data_AF-A1S9G6-F1
#
_entry.id   AF-A1S9G6-F1
#
_cell.length_a   1.000
_cell.length_b   1.000
_cell.length_c   1.000
_cell.angle_alpha   90.00
_cell.angle_beta   90.00
_cell.angle_gamma   90.00
#
_symmetry.space_group_name_H-M   'P 1'
#
loop_
_entity.id
_entity.type
_entity.pdbx_description
1 polymer ?
#
loop_
_entity_poly.entity_id
_entity_poly.type
_entity_poly.pdbx_seq_one_letter_code
_entity_poly.pdbx_strand_id
1 'polypeptide(L)'
;MTMTDVDPAIKVEVNTEYLEEQSTPAEHKYVFSYTITIINLGDRAAKLESRHWIITDANGHITEVQGAGVVGETPTIPPNTAYQYTSGTVMETPVGFMEGRYGMVWEDGKPFQAAIPTFRLAVPGVLH
;
A
#
# COMPACT_ATOMS: atom_id res chain seq x y z
N MET A 1 9.45 2.63 23.41
CA MET A 1 9.34 2.72 21.94
C MET A 1 8.28 3.75 21.68
N THR A 2 8.65 4.98 21.31
CA THR A 2 7.69 6.06 21.07
C THR A 2 6.77 5.62 19.94
N MET A 3 5.45 5.58 20.19
CA MET A 3 4.47 5.42 19.12
C MET A 3 4.72 6.57 18.14
N THR A 4 5.19 6.25 16.94
CA THR A 4 5.31 7.22 15.87
C THR A 4 3.89 7.55 15.43
N ASP A 5 3.42 8.76 15.69
CA ASP A 5 2.05 9.16 15.39
C ASP A 5 1.76 9.07 13.89
N VAL A 6 0.53 8.66 13.57
CA VAL A 6 0.01 8.70 12.21
C VAL A 6 -0.39 10.14 11.90
N ASP A 7 0.18 10.72 10.85
CA ASP A 7 -0.12 12.09 10.44
C ASP A 7 -1.22 12.10 9.35
N PRO A 8 -2.38 12.74 9.60
CA PRO A 8 -3.47 12.78 8.62
C PRO A 8 -3.16 13.67 7.40
N ALA A 9 -2.05 14.40 7.40
CA ALA A 9 -1.64 15.21 6.26
C ALA A 9 -1.29 14.37 5.01
N ILE A 10 -0.92 13.11 5.18
CA ILE A 10 -0.66 12.20 4.07
C ILE A 10 -1.87 11.31 3.85
N LYS A 11 -2.54 11.51 2.72
CA LYS A 11 -3.67 10.68 2.27
C LYS A 11 -3.17 9.62 1.29
N VAL A 12 -3.62 8.39 1.46
CA VAL A 12 -3.31 7.28 0.56
C VAL A 12 -4.60 6.83 -0.12
N GLU A 13 -4.59 6.83 -1.45
CA GLU A 13 -5.67 6.29 -2.29
C GLU A 13 -5.16 5.06 -3.04
N VAL A 14 -6.02 4.06 -3.21
CA VAL A 14 -5.64 2.77 -3.79
C VAL A 14 -6.68 2.34 -4.82
N ASN A 15 -6.21 1.98 -6.00
CA ASN A 15 -6.98 1.31 -7.04
C ASN A 15 -6.39 -0.09 -7.25
N THR A 16 -7.25 -1.10 -7.38
CA THR A 16 -6.83 -2.50 -7.54
C THR A 16 -7.45 -3.12 -8.77
N GLU A 17 -6.74 -4.07 -9.39
CA GLU A 17 -7.19 -4.77 -10.58
C GLU A 17 -6.77 -6.24 -10.50
N TYR A 18 -7.67 -7.14 -10.89
CA TYR A 18 -7.36 -8.56 -11.07
C TYR A 18 -6.81 -8.78 -12.47
N LEU A 19 -5.63 -9.40 -12.57
CA LEU A 19 -4.96 -9.66 -13.84
C LEU A 19 -5.23 -11.10 -14.29
N GLU A 20 -6.33 -11.29 -15.02
CA GLU A 20 -6.79 -12.62 -15.49
C GLU A 20 -5.72 -13.35 -16.31
N GLU A 21 -5.08 -12.66 -17.26
CA GLU A 21 -4.07 -13.25 -18.15
C GLU A 21 -2.80 -13.73 -17.43
N GLN A 22 -2.54 -13.21 -16.22
CA GLN A 22 -1.38 -13.60 -15.39
C GLN A 22 -1.75 -14.59 -14.29
N SER A 23 -3.03 -14.91 -14.15
CA SER A 23 -3.57 -15.74 -13.09
C SER A 23 -3.84 -17.16 -13.55
N THR A 24 -3.67 -18.11 -12.64
CA THR A 24 -4.03 -19.52 -12.85
C THR A 24 -4.92 -19.99 -11.69
N PRO A 25 -6.24 -19.73 -11.74
CA PRO A 25 -7.16 -20.10 -10.65
C PRO A 25 -7.15 -21.59 -10.30
N ALA A 26 -6.92 -22.46 -11.29
CA ALA A 26 -6.80 -23.91 -11.10
C ALA A 26 -5.59 -24.31 -10.22
N GLU A 27 -4.58 -23.44 -10.12
CA GLU A 27 -3.39 -23.61 -9.26
C GLU A 27 -3.43 -22.73 -8.01
N HIS A 28 -4.58 -22.13 -7.68
CA HIS A 28 -4.70 -21.15 -6.60
C HIS A 28 -3.73 -19.98 -6.74
N LYS A 29 -3.51 -19.48 -7.97
CA LYS A 29 -2.66 -18.31 -8.22
C LYS A 29 -3.50 -17.18 -8.79
N TYR A 30 -3.75 -16.16 -7.97
CA TYR A 30 -4.50 -14.97 -8.35
C TYR A 30 -3.58 -13.76 -8.32
N VAL A 31 -3.31 -13.17 -9.49
CA VAL A 31 -2.43 -12.02 -9.63
C VAL A 31 -3.26 -10.75 -9.60
N PHE A 32 -2.87 -9.82 -8.74
CA PHE A 32 -3.49 -8.50 -8.65
C PHE A 32 -2.45 -7.42 -8.87
N SER A 33 -2.85 -6.36 -9.58
CA SER A 33 -2.14 -5.09 -9.56
C SER A 33 -2.81 -4.15 -8.56
N TYR A 34 -2.02 -3.24 -7.99
CA TYR A 34 -2.52 -2.13 -7.21
C TYR A 34 -1.74 -0.86 -7.57
N THR A 35 -2.47 0.21 -7.82
CA THR A 35 -1.94 1.56 -8.03
C THR A 35 -2.23 2.38 -6.79
N ILE A 36 -1.18 2.91 -6.19
CA ILE A 36 -1.25 3.72 -4.97
C ILE A 36 -0.91 5.16 -5.31
N THR A 37 -1.77 6.09 -4.90
CA THR A 37 -1.55 7.52 -4.95
C THR A 37 -1.34 8.04 -3.53
N ILE A 38 -0.15 8.57 -3.26
CA ILE A 38 0.22 9.18 -1.98
C ILE A 38 0.13 10.69 -2.15
N ILE A 39 -0.81 11.32 -1.47
CA ILE A 39 -1.14 12.74 -1.61
C ILE A 39 -0.68 13.45 -0.34
N ASN A 40 0.18 14.45 -0.50
CA ASN A 40 0.58 15.33 0.59
C ASN A 40 -0.35 16.55 0.64
N LEU A 41 -1.25 16.56 1.62
CA LEU A 41 -2.17 17.66 1.90
C LEU A 41 -1.60 18.66 2.93
N GLY A 42 -0.38 18.40 3.42
CA GLY A 42 0.32 19.27 4.36
C GLY A 42 0.95 20.48 3.69
N ASP A 43 1.59 21.31 4.52
CA ASP A 43 2.28 22.54 4.15
C ASP A 43 3.80 22.37 3.99
N ARG A 44 4.34 21.17 4.29
CA ARG A 44 5.76 20.83 4.24
C ARG A 44 6.00 19.60 3.36
N ALA A 45 7.20 19.49 2.81
CA ALA A 45 7.57 18.31 2.02
C ALA A 45 7.74 17.07 2.92
N ALA A 46 7.30 15.90 2.44
CA ALA A 46 7.44 14.62 3.13
C ALA A 46 8.21 13.62 2.28
N LYS A 47 9.17 12.91 2.86
CA LYS A 47 9.90 11.83 2.21
C LYS A 47 9.42 10.48 2.69
N LEU A 48 9.16 9.57 1.75
CA LEU A 48 8.88 8.16 2.04
C LEU A 48 10.19 7.39 2.17
N GLU A 49 10.40 6.75 3.32
CA GLU A 49 11.63 5.99 3.60
C GLU A 49 11.40 4.48 3.64
N SER A 50 10.24 4.04 4.12
CA SER A 50 9.94 2.61 4.28
C SER A 50 8.45 2.32 4.14
N ARG A 51 8.15 1.04 3.93
CA ARG A 51 6.79 0.50 3.88
C ARG A 51 6.69 -0.73 4.78
N HIS A 52 5.51 -0.89 5.38
CA HIS A 52 5.10 -2.12 6.04
C HIS A 52 3.69 -2.47 5.58
N TRP A 53 3.56 -3.64 4.97
CA TRP A 53 2.31 -4.23 4.52
C TRP A 53 1.92 -5.41 5.39
N ILE A 54 0.63 -5.52 5.65
CA ILE A 54 -0.05 -6.67 6.23
C ILE A 54 -1.01 -7.16 5.14
N ILE A 55 -0.85 -8.40 4.72
CA ILE A 55 -1.63 -9.03 3.65
C ILE A 55 -2.39 -10.20 4.27
N THR A 56 -3.72 -10.16 4.19
CA THR A 56 -4.59 -11.21 4.74
C THR A 56 -5.34 -11.87 3.60
N ASP A 57 -5.22 -13.19 3.48
CA ASP A 57 -5.97 -13.96 2.48
C ASP A 57 -7.39 -14.32 2.98
N ALA A 58 -8.25 -14.89 2.12
CA ALA A 58 -9.60 -15.28 2.52
C ALA A 58 -9.67 -16.41 3.57
N ASN A 59 -8.56 -17.14 3.80
CA ASN A 59 -8.46 -18.17 4.83
C ASN A 59 -8.00 -17.62 6.18
N GLY A 60 -7.68 -16.31 6.25
CA GLY A 60 -7.17 -15.65 7.44
C GLY A 60 -5.65 -15.81 7.62
N HIS A 61 -4.92 -16.29 6.62
CA HIS A 61 -3.46 -16.32 6.64
C HIS A 61 -2.93 -14.90 6.46
N ILE A 62 -2.08 -14.47 7.40
CA ILE A 62 -1.46 -13.15 7.42
C ILE A 62 0.01 -13.26 6.99
N THR A 63 0.41 -12.43 6.03
CA THR A 63 1.80 -12.22 5.62
C THR A 63 2.19 -10.76 5.82
N GLU A 64 3.35 -10.53 6.45
CA GLU A 64 3.92 -9.20 6.61
C GLU A 64 5.07 -8.97 5.62
N VAL A 65 5.07 -7.81 4.96
CA VAL A 65 6.14 -7.40 4.04
C VAL A 65 6.67 -6.04 4.45
N GLN A 66 7.96 -5.97 4.78
CA GLN A 66 8.64 -4.73 5.18
C GLN A 66 9.79 -4.45 4.22
N GLY A 67 10.05 -3.17 3.96
CA GLY A 67 11.19 -2.79 3.12
C GLY A 67 11.39 -1.28 2.99
N ALA A 68 12.56 -0.91 2.47
CA ALA A 68 12.89 0.48 2.17
C ALA A 68 12.13 0.95 0.92
N GLY A 69 11.62 2.18 0.98
CA GLY A 69 10.99 2.86 -0.13
C GLY A 69 9.73 2.17 -0.67
N VAL A 70 9.40 2.51 -1.91
CA VAL A 70 8.39 1.86 -2.75
C VAL A 70 8.98 1.67 -4.14
N VAL A 71 8.76 0.51 -4.78
CA VAL A 71 9.27 0.20 -6.13
C VAL A 71 10.77 0.50 -6.39
N GLY A 72 11.60 0.48 -5.33
CA GLY A 72 13.03 0.80 -5.40
C GLY A 72 13.38 2.28 -5.19
N GLU A 73 12.39 3.13 -4.94
CA GLU A 73 12.52 4.58 -4.79
C GLU A 73 12.16 5.05 -3.37
N THR A 74 12.70 6.20 -2.95
CA THR A 74 12.33 6.90 -1.71
C THR A 74 11.85 8.31 -2.04
N PRO A 75 10.63 8.46 -2.58
CA PRO A 75 10.17 9.72 -3.14
C PRO A 75 9.99 10.80 -2.07
N THR A 76 10.34 12.03 -2.44
CA THR A 76 9.94 13.24 -1.70
C THR A 76 8.71 13.83 -2.37
N ILE A 77 7.66 14.05 -1.58
CA ILE A 77 6.34 14.55 -2.02
C ILE A 77 6.17 15.99 -1.50
N PRO A 78 6.29 17.01 -2.38
CA PRO A 78 6.05 18.40 -2.01
C PRO A 78 4.62 18.67 -1.47
N PRO A 79 4.41 19.80 -0.77
CA PRO A 79 3.08 20.23 -0.35
C PRO A 79 2.08 20.28 -1.52
N ASN A 80 0.86 19.81 -1.29
CA ASN A 80 -0.24 19.81 -2.28
C ASN A 80 0.07 19.08 -3.59
N THR A 81 0.92 18.06 -3.54
CA THR A 81 1.24 17.21 -4.69
C THR A 81 0.98 15.74 -4.36
N ALA A 82 1.07 14.89 -5.39
CA ALA A 82 0.90 13.46 -5.26
C ALA A 82 2.04 12.70 -5.96
N TYR A 83 2.40 11.56 -5.37
CA TYR A 83 3.25 10.55 -5.99
C TYR A 83 2.41 9.30 -6.24
N GLN A 84 2.52 8.73 -7.45
CA GLN A 84 1.78 7.53 -7.82
C GLN A 84 2.74 6.44 -8.27
N TYR A 85 2.47 5.21 -7.85
CA TYR A 85 3.18 4.03 -8.32
C TYR A 85 2.24 2.83 -8.44
N THR A 86 2.61 1.88 -9.30
CA THR A 86 1.90 0.61 -9.47
C THR A 86 2.82 -0.54 -9.09
N SER A 87 2.27 -1.53 -8.38
CA SER A 87 2.94 -2.79 -8.09
C SER A 87 1.92 -3.93 -8.16
N GLY A 88 2.35 -5.15 -7.83
CA GLY A 88 1.49 -6.32 -7.88
C GLY A 88 1.78 -7.29 -6.75
N THR A 89 0.81 -8.16 -6.50
CA THR A 89 0.93 -9.26 -5.54
C THR A 89 0.24 -10.51 -6.08
N VAL A 90 0.70 -11.67 -5.63
CA VAL A 90 0.06 -12.95 -5.90
C VAL A 90 -0.64 -13.40 -4.62
N MET A 91 -1.89 -13.79 -4.74
CA MET A 91 -2.70 -14.34 -3.65
C MET A 91 -3.05 -15.80 -3.92
N GLU A 92 -3.15 -16.60 -2.87
CA GLU A 92 -3.61 -17.99 -2.95
C GLU A 92 -5.15 -18.12 -3.03
N THR A 93 -5.85 -17.02 -2.76
CA THR A 93 -7.31 -16.96 -2.69
C THR A 93 -7.86 -15.89 -3.64
N PRO A 94 -9.09 -16.04 -4.15
CA PRO A 94 -9.71 -15.09 -5.08
C PRO A 94 -10.11 -13.76 -4.42
N VAL A 95 -10.01 -13.67 -3.09
CA VAL A 95 -10.29 -12.48 -2.28
C VAL A 95 -9.22 -12.35 -1.20
N GLY A 96 -8.76 -11.14 -0.94
CA GLY A 96 -7.88 -10.83 0.17
C GLY A 96 -7.93 -9.36 0.53
N PHE A 97 -7.19 -9.00 1.58
CA PHE A 97 -7.09 -7.64 2.08
C PHE A 97 -5.63 -7.26 2.24
N MET A 98 -5.32 -6.00 1.96
CA MET A 98 -4.03 -5.42 2.24
C MET A 98 -4.24 -4.15 3.06
N GLU A 99 -3.37 -3.95 4.04
CA GLU A 99 -3.31 -2.74 4.85
C GLU A 99 -1.87 -2.49 5.27
N GLY A 100 -1.59 -1.33 5.86
CA GLY A 100 -0.23 -1.07 6.28
C GLY A 100 0.06 0.36 6.66
N ARG A 101 1.34 0.70 6.57
CA ARG A 101 1.85 2.03 6.86
C ARG A 101 3.12 2.33 6.08
N TYR A 102 3.31 3.59 5.75
CA TYR A 102 4.59 4.12 5.32
C TYR A 102 5.33 4.75 6.50
N GLY A 103 6.63 4.51 6.57
CA GLY A 103 7.54 5.31 7.39
C GLY A 103 7.97 6.54 6.60
N MET A 104 7.66 7.71 7.14
CA MET A 104 7.85 9.00 6.48
C MET A 104 8.71 9.92 7.35
N VAL A 105 9.33 10.91 6.72
CA VAL A 105 10.09 11.97 7.40
C VAL A 105 9.69 13.32 6.79
N TRP A 106 9.34 14.29 7.64
CA TRP A 106 9.12 15.67 7.21
C TRP A 106 10.45 16.35 6.83
N GLU A 107 10.39 17.46 6.09
CA GLU A 107 11.58 18.24 5.69
C GLU A 107 12.48 18.65 6.87
N ASP A 108 11.92 18.84 8.06
CA ASP A 108 12.66 19.15 9.31
C ASP A 108 13.35 17.93 9.95
N GLY A 109 13.25 16.75 9.34
CA GLY A 109 13.81 15.49 9.82
C GLY A 109 12.92 14.76 10.84
N LYS A 110 11.73 15.27 11.17
CA LYS A 110 10.83 14.61 12.12
C LYS A 110 10.19 13.36 11.49
N PRO A 111 10.37 12.17 12.09
CA PRO A 111 9.74 10.95 11.60
C PRO A 111 8.25 10.92 11.95
N PHE A 112 7.44 10.36 11.06
CA PHE A 112 6.02 10.11 11.26
C PHE A 112 5.56 8.87 10.47
N GLN A 113 4.32 8.44 10.65
CA GLN A 113 3.72 7.37 9.85
C GLN A 113 2.56 7.87 9.00
N ALA A 114 2.41 7.33 7.80
CA ALA A 114 1.20 7.50 6.99
C ALA A 114 0.46 6.16 6.93
N ALA A 115 -0.80 6.13 7.36
CA ALA A 115 -1.60 4.91 7.32
C ALA A 115 -2.00 4.57 5.88
N ILE A 116 -1.93 3.29 5.53
CA ILE A 116 -2.52 2.75 4.32
C ILE A 116 -3.83 2.10 4.73
N PRO A 117 -4.99 2.63 4.30
CA PRO A 117 -6.27 2.07 4.68
C PRO A 117 -6.40 0.63 4.17
N THR A 118 -7.14 -0.21 4.90
CA THR A 118 -7.45 -1.55 4.43
C THR A 118 -8.20 -1.49 3.11
N PHE A 119 -7.69 -2.16 2.09
CA PHE A 119 -8.35 -2.29 0.79
C PHE A 119 -8.43 -3.75 0.36
N ARG A 120 -9.36 -4.03 -0.54
CA ARG A 120 -9.69 -5.37 -1.00
C ARG A 120 -9.01 -5.67 -2.33
N LEU A 121 -8.50 -6.88 -2.45
CA LEU A 121 -8.20 -7.56 -3.70
C LEU A 121 -9.31 -8.58 -3.92
N ALA A 122 -10.01 -8.52 -5.05
CA ALA A 122 -11.07 -9.47 -5.35
C ALA A 122 -11.20 -9.70 -6.85
N VAL A 123 -11.36 -10.96 -7.24
CA VAL A 123 -11.81 -11.31 -8.59
C VAL A 123 -13.21 -10.70 -8.80
N PRO A 124 -13.48 -10.04 -9.94
CA PRO A 124 -14.79 -9.47 -10.23
C PRO A 124 -15.92 -10.52 -10.10
N GLY A 125 -17.03 -10.14 -9.45
CA GLY A 125 -18.23 -10.98 -9.32
C GLY A 125 -18.20 -12.03 -8.20
N VAL A 126 -17.11 -12.15 -7.43
CA VAL A 126 -17.01 -13.14 -6.33
C VAL A 126 -17.75 -12.72 -5.05
N LEU A 127 -18.14 -11.44 -4.92
CA LEU A 127 -18.88 -10.92 -3.77
C LEU A 127 -20.26 -10.39 -4.23
N HIS A 128 -21.32 -10.85 -3.58
CA HIS A 128 -22.71 -10.43 -3.77
C HIS A 128 -23.20 -9.57 -2.60
#